data_AF-A0A2S0VVG3-F1
#
_entry.id   AF-A0A2S0VVG3-F1
#
_cell.length_a   1.000
_cell.length_b   1.000
_cell.length_c   1.000
_cell.angle_alpha   90.00
_cell.angle_beta   90.00
_cell.angle_gamma   90.00
#
_symmetry.space_group_name_H-M   'P 1'
#
loop_
_entity.id
_entity.type
_entity.pdbx_description
1 polymer ?
#
loop_
_entity_poly.entity_id
_entity_poly.type
_entity_poly.pdbx_seq_one_letter_code
_entity_poly.pdbx_strand_id
1 'polypeptide(L)'
;MNYLAHIHIADYSQTSIVGNLLGDFMKGANKDNFNQALHQGIALHQSVDSFTDCHYSVLALKPLFAQYRRFAGIVIDILFDHILAKHFTQYHSLTLAEFASRTYQQLEKEKQLLTHANIRLPERFNVSSQKMIEMDWLTSYARASSCQQALKRTGQRLKRPVDLSLCWPLFATHREAFEQAFHHFYPELLLHVTRLGKTFNAEE
;
A
#
# COMPACT_ATOMS: atom_id res chain seq x y z
N MET A 1 4.34 3.43 0.42
CA MET A 1 4.11 1.97 0.67
C MET A 1 3.28 1.40 -0.49
N ASN A 2 2.93 0.10 -0.53
CA ASN A 2 2.02 -0.42 -1.57
C ASN A 2 0.72 -0.99 -0.96
N TYR A 3 -0.10 -1.68 -1.76
CA TYR A 3 -1.46 -2.06 -1.40
C TYR A 3 -1.62 -2.80 -0.06
N LEU A 4 -0.78 -3.80 0.23
CA LEU A 4 -0.91 -4.60 1.45
C LEU A 4 -0.67 -3.75 2.70
N ALA A 5 0.37 -2.93 2.72
CA ALA A 5 0.65 -2.07 3.85
C ALA A 5 -0.42 -1.00 4.05
N HIS A 6 -0.91 -0.36 2.97
CA HIS A 6 -1.99 0.62 3.04
C HIS A 6 -3.27 0.02 3.63
N ILE A 7 -3.64 -1.18 3.21
CA ILE A 7 -4.79 -1.91 3.73
C ILE A 7 -4.57 -2.33 5.19
N HIS A 8 -3.41 -2.89 5.52
CA HIS A 8 -3.06 -3.28 6.89
C HIS A 8 -3.13 -2.07 7.82
N ILE A 9 -2.61 -0.91 7.39
CA ILE A 9 -2.69 0.34 8.14
C ILE A 9 -4.13 0.80 8.29
N ALA A 10 -4.96 0.70 7.25
CA ALA A 10 -6.37 1.07 7.34
C ALA A 10 -7.13 0.22 8.37
N ASP A 11 -6.89 -1.10 8.41
CA ASP A 11 -7.45 -1.99 9.44
C ASP A 11 -6.90 -1.64 10.83
N TYR A 12 -5.59 -1.46 10.95
CA TYR A 12 -4.91 -1.13 12.20
C TYR A 12 -5.40 0.20 12.81
N SER A 13 -5.67 1.21 11.98
CA SER A 13 -6.19 2.51 12.40
C SER A 13 -7.72 2.59 12.39
N GLN A 14 -8.43 1.50 12.08
CA GLN A 14 -9.89 1.44 11.99
C GLN A 14 -10.51 2.48 11.04
N THR A 15 -9.85 2.71 9.91
CA THR A 15 -10.30 3.66 8.88
C THR A 15 -10.85 2.97 7.65
N SER A 16 -11.50 3.74 6.78
CA SER A 16 -12.01 3.29 5.49
C SER A 16 -10.92 2.65 4.63
N ILE A 17 -11.12 1.38 4.24
CA ILE A 17 -10.21 0.66 3.33
C ILE A 17 -10.34 1.25 1.93
N VAL A 18 -11.57 1.52 1.48
CA VAL A 18 -11.82 2.19 0.19
C VAL A 18 -11.14 3.56 0.17
N GLY A 19 -11.32 4.36 1.23
CA GLY A 19 -10.72 5.68 1.38
C GLY A 19 -9.20 5.63 1.34
N ASN A 20 -8.57 4.70 2.06
CA ASN A 20 -7.12 4.55 2.04
C ASN A 20 -6.61 4.18 0.64
N LEU A 21 -7.23 3.19 0.00
CA LEU A 21 -6.85 2.79 -1.35
C LEU A 21 -7.09 3.87 -2.40
N LEU A 22 -8.11 4.72 -2.23
CA LEU A 22 -8.42 5.83 -3.15
C LEU A 22 -7.28 6.84 -3.26
N GLY A 23 -6.35 6.92 -2.30
CA GLY A 23 -5.18 7.81 -2.37
C GLY A 23 -4.44 7.75 -3.71
N ASP A 24 -4.28 6.55 -4.27
CA ASP A 24 -3.65 6.30 -5.58
C ASP A 24 -4.53 6.68 -6.79
N PHE A 25 -5.84 6.85 -6.59
CA PHE A 25 -6.84 7.00 -7.64
C PHE A 25 -7.42 8.43 -7.72
N MET A 26 -6.83 9.39 -7.00
CA MET A 26 -7.37 10.75 -6.94
C MET A 26 -7.10 11.59 -8.19
N LYS A 27 -6.21 11.16 -9.09
CA LYS A 27 -5.89 11.93 -10.31
C LYS A 27 -7.09 11.95 -11.25
N GLY A 28 -7.73 13.11 -11.39
CA GLY A 28 -8.92 13.30 -12.23
C GLY A 28 -10.21 12.77 -11.62
N ALA A 29 -10.20 12.41 -10.32
CA ALA A 29 -11.40 12.01 -9.60
C ALA A 29 -12.19 13.25 -9.14
N ASN A 30 -13.52 13.21 -9.30
CA ASN A 30 -14.42 14.14 -8.62
C ASN A 30 -14.58 13.67 -7.16
N LYS A 31 -14.34 14.57 -6.21
CA LYS A 31 -14.38 14.29 -4.76
C LYS A 31 -15.58 14.91 -4.06
N ASP A 32 -16.41 15.65 -4.78
CA ASP A 32 -17.43 16.55 -4.22
C ASP A 32 -18.49 15.80 -3.39
N ASN A 33 -18.66 14.51 -3.67
CA ASN A 33 -19.62 13.64 -2.99
C ASN A 33 -18.96 12.63 -2.03
N PHE A 34 -17.66 12.75 -1.73
CA PHE A 34 -17.01 11.84 -0.80
C PHE A 34 -17.40 12.18 0.64
N ASN A 35 -17.72 11.15 1.41
CA ASN A 35 -17.99 11.33 2.84
C ASN A 35 -16.69 11.51 3.63
N GLN A 36 -16.82 11.90 4.90
CA GLN A 36 -15.69 12.14 5.79
C GLN A 36 -14.75 10.92 5.91
N ALA A 37 -15.30 9.71 5.99
CA ALA A 37 -14.49 8.49 6.09
C ALA A 37 -13.57 8.28 4.87
N LEU A 38 -14.04 8.59 3.66
CA LEU A 38 -13.20 8.54 2.46
C LEU A 38 -12.11 9.61 2.50
N HIS A 39 -12.44 10.84 2.93
CA HIS A 39 -11.45 11.91 3.07
C HIS A 39 -10.36 11.57 4.10
N GLN A 40 -10.75 11.04 5.26
CA GLN A 40 -9.82 10.57 6.29
C GLN A 40 -8.93 9.43 5.76
N GLY A 41 -9.50 8.46 5.04
CA GLY A 41 -8.72 7.39 4.41
C GLY A 41 -7.70 7.93 3.39
N ILE A 42 -8.10 8.86 2.53
CA ILE A 42 -7.20 9.49 1.55
C ILE A 42 -6.07 10.26 2.27
N ALA A 43 -6.41 11.02 3.31
CA ALA A 43 -5.43 11.75 4.10
C ALA A 43 -4.45 10.80 4.80
N LEU A 44 -4.94 9.67 5.33
CA LEU A 44 -4.12 8.63 5.93
C LEU A 44 -3.14 8.03 4.91
N HIS A 45 -3.60 7.70 3.70
CA HIS A 45 -2.72 7.21 2.63
C HIS A 45 -1.60 8.21 2.32
N GLN A 46 -1.94 9.49 2.14
CA GLN A 46 -0.96 10.55 1.88
C GLN A 46 0.04 10.71 3.03
N SER A 47 -0.43 10.58 4.27
CA SER A 47 0.41 10.63 5.47
C SER A 47 1.40 9.46 5.53
N VAL A 48 0.93 8.25 5.20
CA VAL A 48 1.77 7.04 5.10
C VAL A 48 2.86 7.23 4.05
N ASP A 49 2.51 7.70 2.85
CA ASP A 49 3.49 7.90 1.79
C ASP A 49 4.50 9.00 2.13
N SER A 50 4.02 10.14 2.62
CA SER A 50 4.90 11.25 3.04
C SER A 50 5.88 10.81 4.13
N PHE A 51 5.40 10.07 5.13
CA PHE A 51 6.24 9.53 6.19
C PHE A 51 7.27 8.55 5.61
N THR A 52 6.84 7.62 4.75
CA THR A 52 7.70 6.61 4.10
C THR A 52 8.80 7.26 3.26
N ASP A 53 8.44 8.23 2.42
CA ASP A 53 9.37 8.89 1.51
C ASP A 53 10.46 9.71 2.20
N CYS A 54 10.15 10.23 3.39
CA CYS A 54 11.06 11.02 4.21
C CYS A 54 11.81 10.19 5.26
N HIS A 55 11.43 8.93 5.46
CA HIS A 55 12.00 8.11 6.52
C HIS A 55 13.46 7.75 6.25
N TYR A 56 14.32 7.93 7.25
CA TYR A 56 15.77 7.78 7.08
C TYR A 56 16.18 6.36 6.64
N SER A 57 15.56 5.31 7.19
CA SER A 57 15.81 3.92 6.77
C SER A 57 15.43 3.66 5.31
N VAL A 58 14.38 4.32 4.80
CA VAL A 58 13.97 4.20 3.39
C VAL A 58 14.95 4.94 2.49
N LEU A 59 15.33 6.16 2.89
CA LEU A 59 16.31 6.97 2.16
C LEU A 59 17.67 6.27 2.05
N ALA A 60 18.10 5.56 3.10
CA ALA A 60 19.35 4.80 3.14
C ALA A 60 19.42 3.66 2.10
N LEU A 61 18.28 3.13 1.64
CA LEU A 61 18.21 2.08 0.62
C LEU A 61 18.31 2.61 -0.82
N LYS A 62 17.90 3.87 -1.05
CA LYS A 62 17.87 4.46 -2.41
C LYS A 62 19.21 4.37 -3.16
N PRO A 63 20.39 4.54 -2.53
CA PRO A 63 21.69 4.34 -3.17
C PRO A 63 21.96 2.95 -3.76
N LEU A 64 21.37 1.89 -3.21
CA LEU A 64 21.61 0.52 -3.65
C LEU A 64 21.09 0.23 -5.07
N PHE A 65 20.18 1.07 -5.58
CA PHE A 65 19.55 0.88 -6.88
C PHE A 65 20.38 1.40 -8.07
N ALA A 66 21.56 2.00 -7.85
CA ALA A 66 22.47 2.48 -8.89
C ALA A 66 21.73 3.22 -10.04
N GLN A 67 21.74 2.67 -11.26
CA GLN A 67 21.08 3.24 -12.44
C GLN A 67 19.55 3.34 -12.33
N TYR A 68 18.93 2.58 -11.42
CA TYR A 68 17.49 2.62 -11.12
C TYR A 68 17.15 3.52 -9.92
N ARG A 69 18.11 4.27 -9.35
CA ARG A 69 17.90 5.14 -8.17
C ARG A 69 16.69 6.07 -8.30
N ARG A 70 16.39 6.58 -9.49
CA ARG A 70 15.22 7.42 -9.75
C ARG A 70 13.89 6.71 -9.43
N PHE A 71 13.83 5.40 -9.58
CA PHE A 71 12.66 4.57 -9.35
C PHE A 71 12.71 3.83 -8.02
N ALA A 72 13.73 4.09 -7.19
CA ALA A 72 13.96 3.35 -5.95
C ALA A 72 12.75 3.37 -5.02
N GLY A 73 12.04 4.50 -4.87
CA GLY A 73 10.83 4.58 -4.03
C GLY A 73 9.78 3.54 -4.44
N ILE A 74 9.36 3.56 -5.71
CA ILE A 74 8.39 2.62 -6.28
C ILE A 74 8.82 1.16 -6.06
N VAL A 75 10.12 0.88 -6.24
CA VAL A 75 10.64 -0.47 -6.06
C VAL A 75 10.62 -0.87 -4.58
N ILE A 76 11.06 0.02 -3.69
CA ILE A 76 11.05 -0.17 -2.24
C ILE A 76 9.63 -0.44 -1.75
N ASP A 77 8.61 0.29 -2.22
CA ASP A 77 7.22 0.08 -1.82
C ASP A 77 6.75 -1.35 -2.07
N ILE A 78 7.04 -1.91 -3.25
CA ILE A 78 6.68 -3.29 -3.59
C ILE A 78 7.49 -4.30 -2.75
N LEU A 79 8.77 -4.01 -2.51
CA LEU A 79 9.64 -4.87 -1.71
C LEU A 79 9.27 -4.85 -0.21
N PHE A 80 8.82 -3.72 0.31
CA PHE A 80 8.36 -3.59 1.69
C PHE A 80 7.04 -4.34 1.89
N ASP A 81 6.12 -4.29 0.92
CA ASP A 81 4.94 -5.16 0.95
C ASP A 81 5.30 -6.65 0.83
N HIS A 82 6.34 -7.00 0.08
CA HIS A 82 6.87 -8.38 0.06
C HIS A 82 7.38 -8.81 1.44
N ILE A 83 8.18 -7.97 2.12
CA ILE A 83 8.69 -8.26 3.46
C ILE A 83 7.53 -8.34 4.46
N LEU A 84 6.58 -7.40 4.41
CA LEU A 84 5.38 -7.43 5.24
C LEU A 84 4.60 -8.74 5.06
N ALA A 85 4.36 -9.16 3.81
CA ALA A 85 3.67 -10.41 3.51
C ALA A 85 4.40 -11.63 4.06
N LYS A 86 5.75 -11.65 4.01
CA LYS A 86 6.58 -12.74 4.53
C LYS A 86 6.59 -12.83 6.05
N HIS A 87 6.44 -11.70 6.73
CA HIS A 87 6.51 -11.58 8.20
C HIS A 87 5.18 -11.15 8.82
N PHE A 88 4.06 -11.39 8.12
CA PHE A 88 2.78 -10.77 8.45
C PHE A 88 2.29 -11.05 9.88
N THR A 89 2.49 -12.27 10.38
CA THR A 89 2.09 -12.69 11.73
C THR A 89 2.87 -11.99 12.85
N GLN A 90 3.95 -11.27 12.54
CA GLN A 90 4.64 -10.41 13.51
C GLN A 90 3.91 -9.09 13.74
N TYR A 91 3.08 -8.66 12.78
CA TYR A 91 2.40 -7.36 12.77
C TYR A 91 0.89 -7.47 12.96
N HIS A 92 0.33 -8.65 12.75
CA HIS A 92 -1.10 -8.90 12.82
C HIS A 92 -1.39 -10.28 13.43
N SER A 93 -2.51 -10.41 14.14
CA SER A 93 -2.89 -11.66 14.83
C SER A 93 -3.39 -12.77 13.89
N LEU A 94 -4.03 -12.38 12.79
CA LEU A 94 -4.44 -13.30 11.71
C LEU A 94 -3.27 -13.66 10.78
N THR A 95 -3.36 -14.81 10.12
CA THR A 95 -2.51 -15.12 8.97
C THR A 95 -2.81 -14.17 7.80
N LEU A 96 -1.86 -14.02 6.86
CA LEU A 96 -2.06 -13.18 5.68
C LEU A 96 -3.26 -13.62 4.83
N ALA A 97 -3.52 -14.92 4.72
CA ALA A 97 -4.64 -15.46 3.96
C ALA A 97 -6.00 -15.13 4.61
N GLU A 98 -6.11 -15.29 5.93
CA GLU A 98 -7.31 -14.92 6.68
C GLU A 98 -7.55 -13.41 6.62
N PHE A 99 -6.50 -12.62 6.82
CA PHE A 99 -6.56 -11.17 6.71
C PHE A 99 -7.01 -10.71 5.32
N ALA A 100 -6.43 -11.28 4.26
CA ALA A 100 -6.79 -10.95 2.89
C ALA A 100 -8.26 -11.29 2.59
N SER A 101 -8.70 -12.50 2.98
CA SER A 101 -10.09 -12.92 2.80
C SER A 101 -11.08 -11.97 3.49
N ARG A 102 -10.82 -11.63 4.77
CA ARG A 102 -11.62 -10.66 5.53
C ARG A 102 -11.62 -9.27 4.88
N THR A 103 -10.45 -8.82 4.43
CA THR A 103 -10.29 -7.51 3.78
C THR A 103 -11.10 -7.43 2.50
N TYR A 104 -11.03 -8.44 1.63
CA TYR A 104 -11.76 -8.41 0.36
C TYR A 104 -13.28 -8.34 0.58
N GLN A 105 -13.80 -9.09 1.56
CA GLN A 105 -15.21 -9.01 1.95
C GLN A 105 -15.59 -7.61 2.46
N GLN A 106 -14.74 -7.03 3.31
CA GLN A 106 -14.97 -5.68 3.84
C GLN A 106 -14.91 -4.61 2.74
N LEU A 107 -13.96 -4.74 1.80
CA LEU A 107 -13.82 -3.85 0.65
C LEU A 107 -15.08 -3.87 -0.24
N GLU A 108 -15.61 -5.05 -0.56
CA GLU A 108 -16.85 -5.18 -1.32
C GLU A 108 -18.04 -4.59 -0.58
N LYS A 109 -18.18 -4.89 0.71
CA LYS A 109 -19.24 -4.34 1.56
C LYS A 109 -19.20 -2.83 1.59
N GLU A 110 -18.02 -2.24 1.78
CA GLU A 110 -17.84 -0.80 1.80
C GLU A 110 -18.19 -0.17 0.44
N LYS A 111 -17.75 -0.77 -0.68
CA LYS A 111 -18.14 -0.34 -2.03
C LYS A 111 -19.65 -0.38 -2.25
N GLN A 112 -20.34 -1.41 -1.76
CA GLN A 112 -21.81 -1.52 -1.85
C GLN A 112 -22.51 -0.42 -1.06
N LEU A 113 -22.05 -0.16 0.17
CA LEU A 113 -22.59 0.92 1.01
C LEU A 113 -22.43 2.30 0.35
N LEU A 114 -21.26 2.58 -0.21
CA LEU A 114 -20.99 3.83 -0.94
C LEU A 114 -21.88 3.95 -2.18
N THR A 115 -22.11 2.85 -2.90
CA THR A 115 -23.02 2.81 -4.05
C THR A 115 -24.46 3.12 -3.62
N HIS A 116 -24.94 2.54 -2.52
CA HIS A 116 -26.28 2.86 -1.97
C HIS A 116 -26.38 4.31 -1.48
N ALA A 117 -25.30 4.88 -0.96
CA ALA A 117 -25.19 6.28 -0.60
C ALA A 117 -25.02 7.22 -1.82
N ASN A 118 -25.11 6.69 -3.05
CA ASN A 118 -24.97 7.43 -4.31
C ASN A 118 -23.58 8.10 -4.49
N ILE A 119 -22.56 7.57 -3.81
CA ILE A 119 -21.17 8.01 -3.92
C ILE A 119 -20.50 7.25 -5.07
N ARG A 120 -20.06 7.99 -6.09
CA ARG A 120 -19.41 7.41 -7.27
C ARG A 120 -17.91 7.31 -7.08
N LEU A 121 -17.39 6.08 -7.07
CA LEU A 121 -15.96 5.81 -7.04
C LEU A 121 -15.34 5.96 -8.45
N PRO A 122 -14.05 6.34 -8.56
CA PRO A 122 -13.38 6.43 -9.85
C PRO A 122 -13.38 5.08 -10.59
N GLU A 123 -13.63 5.09 -11.89
CA GLU A 123 -13.71 3.84 -12.68
C GLU A 123 -12.42 3.01 -12.58
N ARG A 124 -11.26 3.67 -12.59
CA ARG A 124 -9.96 3.00 -12.42
C ARG A 124 -9.84 2.29 -11.08
N PHE A 125 -10.43 2.84 -10.02
CA PHE A 125 -10.48 2.21 -8.71
C PHE A 125 -11.36 0.95 -8.75
N ASN A 126 -12.55 1.03 -9.38
CA ASN A 126 -13.44 -0.13 -9.51
C ASN A 126 -12.76 -1.28 -10.25
N VAL A 127 -12.13 -1.01 -11.39
CA VAL A 127 -11.40 -2.01 -12.17
C VAL A 127 -10.21 -2.59 -11.39
N SER A 128 -9.46 -1.75 -10.67
CA SER A 128 -8.26 -2.21 -9.94
C SER A 128 -8.62 -3.01 -8.70
N SER A 129 -9.60 -2.56 -7.91
CA SER A 129 -10.09 -3.28 -6.73
C SER A 129 -10.71 -4.63 -7.12
N GLN A 130 -11.44 -4.71 -8.23
CA GLN A 130 -11.98 -5.98 -8.72
C GLN A 130 -10.87 -6.98 -9.05
N LYS A 131 -9.84 -6.55 -9.81
CA LYS A 131 -8.68 -7.40 -10.14
C LYS A 131 -7.86 -7.79 -8.92
N MET A 132 -7.79 -6.92 -7.92
CA MET A 132 -7.10 -7.18 -6.66
C MET A 132 -7.70 -8.39 -5.95
N ILE A 133 -9.04 -8.45 -5.89
CA ILE A 133 -9.79 -9.55 -5.30
C ILE A 133 -9.65 -10.81 -6.15
N GLU A 134 -9.93 -10.73 -7.45
CA GLU A 134 -9.93 -11.88 -8.38
C GLU A 134 -8.57 -12.60 -8.46
N MET A 135 -7.47 -11.85 -8.34
CA MET A 135 -6.12 -12.38 -8.46
C MET A 135 -5.40 -12.52 -7.12
N ASP A 136 -6.10 -12.28 -6.01
CA ASP A 136 -5.58 -12.29 -4.64
C ASP A 136 -4.22 -11.58 -4.49
N TRP A 137 -4.20 -10.27 -4.78
CA TRP A 137 -2.94 -9.52 -4.78
C TRP A 137 -2.26 -9.52 -3.40
N LEU A 138 -3.02 -9.46 -2.31
CA LEU A 138 -2.47 -9.33 -0.96
C LEU A 138 -1.62 -10.54 -0.57
N THR A 139 -2.13 -11.76 -0.75
CA THR A 139 -1.31 -12.96 -0.48
C THR A 139 -0.21 -13.13 -1.53
N SER A 140 -0.43 -12.64 -2.75
CA SER A 140 0.55 -12.76 -3.84
C SER A 140 1.87 -12.08 -3.52
N TYR A 141 1.88 -11.02 -2.68
CA TYR A 141 3.11 -10.36 -2.24
C TYR A 141 4.06 -11.31 -1.52
N ALA A 142 3.61 -12.42 -0.91
CA ALA A 142 4.52 -13.40 -0.31
C ALA A 142 5.41 -14.13 -1.34
N ARG A 143 5.07 -14.06 -2.64
CA ARG A 143 5.79 -14.73 -3.73
C ARG A 143 6.69 -13.76 -4.49
N ALA A 144 7.95 -14.15 -4.64
CA ALA A 144 8.95 -13.40 -5.41
C ALA A 144 8.52 -13.13 -6.86
N SER A 145 7.97 -14.13 -7.54
CA SER A 145 7.52 -14.03 -8.94
C SER A 145 6.40 -13.02 -9.11
N SER A 146 5.45 -12.94 -8.18
CA SER A 146 4.39 -11.93 -8.18
C SER A 146 4.96 -10.52 -8.06
N CYS A 147 5.93 -10.33 -7.16
CA CYS A 147 6.57 -9.03 -6.95
C CYS A 147 7.39 -8.58 -8.18
N GLN A 148 8.14 -9.50 -8.81
CA GLN A 148 8.83 -9.24 -10.07
C GLN A 148 7.84 -8.85 -11.19
N GLN A 149 6.71 -9.54 -11.27
CA GLN A 149 5.67 -9.24 -12.24
C GLN A 149 4.99 -7.89 -11.97
N ALA A 150 4.78 -7.52 -10.71
CA ALA A 150 4.28 -6.21 -10.29
C ALA A 150 5.27 -5.11 -10.69
N LEU A 151 6.57 -5.28 -10.38
CA LEU A 151 7.63 -4.36 -10.80
C LEU A 151 7.65 -4.16 -12.32
N LYS A 152 7.60 -5.26 -13.09
CA LYS A 152 7.56 -5.21 -14.56
C LYS A 152 6.35 -4.42 -15.07
N ARG A 153 5.14 -4.68 -14.54
CA ARG A 153 3.91 -3.97 -14.92
C ARG A 153 3.97 -2.49 -14.56
N THR A 154 4.50 -2.16 -13.39
CA THR A 154 4.65 -0.77 -12.94
C THR A 154 5.63 -0.02 -13.84
N GLY A 155 6.78 -0.63 -14.15
CA GLY A 155 7.77 -0.06 -15.06
C GLY A 155 7.26 0.18 -16.49
N GLN A 156 6.40 -0.71 -17.00
CA GLN A 156 5.75 -0.57 -18.31
C GLN A 156 4.76 0.61 -18.40
N ARG A 157 4.21 1.07 -17.27
CA ARG A 157 3.25 2.19 -17.23
C ARG A 157 3.92 3.56 -17.14
N LEU A 158 5.24 3.60 -16.96
CA LEU A 158 6.00 4.86 -16.91
C LEU A 158 5.99 5.53 -18.28
N LYS A 159 6.08 6.87 -18.30
CA LYS A 159 6.17 7.67 -19.54
C LYS A 159 7.31 7.20 -20.46
N ARG A 160 8.43 6.76 -19.87
CA ARG A 160 9.50 6.04 -20.55
C ARG A 160 9.59 4.66 -19.90
N PRO A 161 9.13 3.59 -20.56
CA PRO A 161 9.13 2.26 -19.98
C PRO A 161 10.54 1.82 -19.57
N VAL A 162 10.64 1.22 -18.38
CA VAL A 162 11.85 0.63 -17.83
C VAL A 162 11.47 -0.71 -17.21
N ASP A 163 12.30 -1.74 -17.38
CA ASP A 163 12.06 -3.01 -16.71
C ASP A 163 12.55 -2.97 -15.25
N LEU A 164 11.65 -2.63 -14.34
CA LEU A 164 11.96 -2.59 -12.91
C LEU A 164 12.12 -3.98 -12.29
N SER A 165 11.73 -5.06 -12.96
CA SER A 165 11.97 -6.42 -12.44
C SER A 165 13.46 -6.75 -12.33
N LEU A 166 14.30 -6.03 -13.10
CA LEU A 166 15.75 -6.07 -13.01
C LEU A 166 16.31 -5.53 -11.69
N CYS A 167 15.49 -4.90 -10.84
CA CYS A 167 15.87 -4.53 -9.48
C CYS A 167 15.78 -5.70 -8.49
N TRP A 168 15.13 -6.81 -8.85
CA TRP A 168 14.98 -7.96 -7.94
C TRP A 168 16.31 -8.60 -7.52
N PRO A 169 17.30 -8.81 -8.41
CA PRO A 169 18.61 -9.31 -7.99
C PRO A 169 19.29 -8.40 -6.97
N LEU A 170 19.14 -7.07 -7.08
CA LEU A 170 19.69 -6.12 -6.10
C LEU A 170 19.07 -6.31 -4.71
N PHE A 171 17.74 -6.48 -4.68
CA PHE A 171 17.05 -6.84 -3.44
C PHE A 171 17.55 -8.16 -2.87
N ALA A 172 17.72 -9.20 -3.70
CA ALA A 172 18.21 -10.49 -3.25
C ALA A 172 19.63 -10.41 -2.66
N THR A 173 20.52 -9.64 -3.28
CA THR A 173 21.90 -9.40 -2.80
C THR A 173 21.93 -8.61 -1.49
N HIS A 174 21.05 -7.64 -1.31
CA HIS A 174 21.02 -6.77 -0.13
C HIS A 174 19.86 -7.05 0.82
N ARG A 175 19.29 -8.26 0.77
CA ARG A 175 18.05 -8.63 1.47
C ARG A 175 18.04 -8.23 2.94
N GLU A 176 19.13 -8.55 3.64
CA GLU A 176 19.27 -8.25 5.07
C GLU A 176 19.14 -6.75 5.36
N ALA A 177 19.75 -5.88 4.54
CA ALA A 177 19.64 -4.44 4.70
C ALA A 177 18.19 -3.94 4.50
N PHE A 178 17.46 -4.51 3.53
CA PHE A 178 16.05 -4.18 3.33
C PHE A 178 15.16 -4.66 4.48
N GLU A 179 15.36 -5.89 4.96
CA GLU A 179 14.61 -6.44 6.08
C GLU A 179 14.88 -5.65 7.37
N GLN A 180 16.14 -5.35 7.69
CA GLN A 180 16.51 -4.51 8.83
C GLN A 180 15.88 -3.11 8.74
N ALA A 181 15.98 -2.47 7.57
CA ALA A 181 15.37 -1.17 7.34
C ALA A 181 13.84 -1.23 7.55
N PHE A 182 13.17 -2.25 7.03
CA PHE A 182 11.73 -2.46 7.18
C PHE A 182 11.33 -2.69 8.64
N HIS A 183 12.01 -3.59 9.35
CA HIS A 183 11.72 -3.90 10.76
C HIS A 183 11.93 -2.72 11.69
N HIS A 184 12.82 -1.79 11.33
CA HIS A 184 12.95 -0.52 12.03
C HIS A 184 11.84 0.47 11.65
N PHE A 185 11.62 0.67 10.35
CA PHE A 185 10.69 1.66 9.82
C PHE A 185 9.21 1.37 10.12
N TYR A 186 8.76 0.12 9.92
CA TYR A 186 7.34 -0.19 9.90
C TYR A 186 6.65 0.00 11.26
N PRO A 187 7.26 -0.38 12.41
CA PRO A 187 6.71 -0.04 13.72
C PRO A 187 6.60 1.48 13.95
N GLU A 188 7.58 2.28 13.50
CA GLU A 188 7.50 3.75 13.61
C GLU A 188 6.36 4.31 12.77
N LEU A 189 6.13 3.76 11.57
CA LEU A 189 4.98 4.11 10.74
C LEU A 189 3.65 3.77 11.45
N LEU A 190 3.52 2.60 12.07
CA LEU A 190 2.31 2.21 12.83
C LEU A 190 2.07 3.17 14.01
N LEU A 191 3.12 3.61 14.70
CA LEU A 191 3.02 4.60 15.77
C LEU A 191 2.59 5.98 15.24
N HIS A 192 3.14 6.40 14.10
CA HIS A 192 2.77 7.66 13.43
C HIS A 192 1.28 7.69 13.08
N VAL A 193 0.77 6.63 12.43
CA VAL A 193 -0.65 6.57 12.04
C VAL A 193 -1.59 6.44 13.24
N THR A 194 -1.16 5.80 14.33
CA THR A 194 -1.94 5.77 15.58
C THR A 194 -2.17 7.16 16.14
N ARG A 195 -1.14 8.03 16.08
CA ARG A 195 -1.26 9.42 16.54
C ARG A 195 -2.18 10.22 15.63
N LEU A 196 -2.10 9.99 14.31
CA LEU A 196 -2.98 10.62 13.33
C LEU A 196 -4.45 10.21 13.51
N GLY A 197 -4.71 8.92 13.73
CA GLY A 197 -6.07 8.39 13.93
C GLY A 197 -6.74 8.92 15.19
N LYS A 198 -5.98 9.14 16.27
CA LYS A 198 -6.50 9.83 17.47
C LYS A 198 -6.99 11.24 17.19
N THR A 199 -6.37 11.95 16.24
CA THR A 199 -6.81 13.29 15.82
C THR A 199 -8.11 13.22 15.03
N PHE A 200 -8.26 12.22 14.14
CA PHE A 200 -9.49 12.04 13.35
C PHE A 200 -10.72 11.69 14.21
N ASN A 201 -10.52 10.96 15.31
CA ASN A 201 -11.59 10.55 16.22
C ASN A 201 -11.86 11.56 17.35
N ALA A 202 -11.08 12.63 17.46
CA ALA A 202 -11.28 13.69 18.46
C ALA A 202 -12.12 14.86 17.93
N GLU A 203 -12.45 14.86 16.63
CA GLU A 203 -13.28 15.87 15.95
C GLU A 203 -14.76 15.43 15.75
N GLU A 204 -15.14 14.26 16.27
CA GLU A 204 -16.54 13.79 16.42
C GLU A 204 -17.06 14.03 17.84
#